data_AF-A0A1B6ACA3-F1
#
_entry.id   AF-A0A1B6ACA3-F1
#
_cell.length_a   1.000
_cell.length_b   1.000
_cell.length_c   1.000
_cell.angle_alpha   90.00
_cell.angle_beta   90.00
_cell.angle_gamma   90.00
#
_symmetry.space_group_name_H-M   'P 1'
#
loop_
_entity.id
_entity.type
_entity.pdbx_description
1 polymer ?
#
loop_
_entity_poly.entity_id
_entity_poly.type
_entity_poly.pdbx_seq_one_letter_code
_entity_poly.pdbx_strand_id
1 'polypeptide(L)'
;MRRRSLVAATAALTLTVTLGLALVGCGGSPRMMPLHAACTTKGLSWKLTLLKKKPHSTHRDATLSIANKGPEPCAFRGFPRLEVRIGKGPSSDAKGRGRPAPIDLPRGGTLTTPLRYKDSDSRPPRPHAPNDRNALNNPNGPNGPNASHGCLISNDTAWVTAPHDRGDGQPITARDEAGKPAQMNICGDTIWMSPPKEVAE
;
A
#
# COMPACT_ATOMS: atom_id res chain seq x y z
N MET A 1 60.11 19.02 -24.81
CA MET A 1 60.24 20.24 -25.63
C MET A 1 59.81 19.88 -27.06
N ARG A 2 58.68 20.40 -27.57
CA ARG A 2 58.57 21.39 -28.69
C ARG A 2 59.35 20.93 -29.96
N ARG A 3 58.79 20.72 -31.17
CA ARG A 3 57.81 21.46 -32.02
C ARG A 3 57.32 20.50 -33.16
N ARG A 4 56.02 20.39 -33.48
CA ARG A 4 55.25 21.04 -34.58
C ARG A 4 55.92 21.06 -35.96
N SER A 5 55.22 20.54 -36.98
CA SER A 5 54.92 21.27 -38.23
C SER A 5 53.71 20.69 -38.97
N LEU A 6 52.88 21.60 -39.44
CA LEU A 6 51.59 21.46 -40.12
C LEU A 6 51.80 21.34 -41.63
N VAL A 7 50.95 20.56 -42.31
CA VAL A 7 50.62 20.79 -43.73
C VAL A 7 49.11 20.76 -43.87
N ALA A 8 48.59 21.84 -44.46
CA ALA A 8 47.20 22.09 -44.76
C ALA A 8 46.86 21.69 -46.20
N ALA A 9 45.64 21.21 -46.44
CA ALA A 9 44.88 21.17 -47.71
C ALA A 9 43.68 20.25 -47.46
N THR A 10 42.46 20.40 -47.94
CA THR A 10 41.76 21.34 -48.84
C THR A 10 40.28 20.96 -48.69
N ALA A 11 39.39 21.94 -48.82
CA ALA A 11 37.96 21.77 -48.66
C ALA A 11 37.33 20.81 -49.68
N ALA A 12 36.34 20.03 -49.23
CA ALA A 12 35.23 19.60 -50.06
C ALA A 12 33.99 19.50 -49.15
N LEU A 13 33.14 20.53 -49.19
CA LEU A 13 31.77 20.47 -48.68
C LEU A 13 31.03 19.40 -49.49
N THR A 14 30.68 18.30 -48.84
CA THR A 14 29.59 17.43 -49.31
C THR A 14 28.39 17.68 -48.40
N LEU A 15 27.51 18.58 -48.84
CA LEU A 15 26.16 18.74 -48.30
C LEU A 15 25.37 17.48 -48.70
N THR A 16 25.43 16.45 -47.87
CA THR A 16 24.44 15.37 -47.90
C THR A 16 23.17 15.89 -47.23
N VAL A 17 22.23 16.36 -48.06
CA VAL A 17 20.85 16.58 -47.64
C VAL A 17 20.21 15.20 -47.48
N THR A 18 20.33 14.63 -46.27
CA THR A 18 19.53 13.47 -45.89
C THR A 18 18.10 13.94 -45.70
N LEU A 19 17.23 13.60 -46.67
CA LEU A 19 15.79 13.74 -46.52
C LEU A 19 15.34 13.03 -45.24
N GLY A 20 14.76 13.82 -44.34
CA GLY A 20 14.11 13.33 -43.14
C GLY A 20 12.89 12.48 -43.48
N LEU A 21 12.96 11.19 -43.16
CA LEU A 21 11.78 10.41 -42.80
C LEU A 21 11.46 10.72 -41.34
N ALA A 22 10.79 11.85 -41.11
CA ALA A 22 10.12 12.12 -39.86
C ALA A 22 8.92 11.16 -39.77
N LEU A 23 9.14 9.98 -39.17
CA LEU A 23 8.05 9.20 -38.62
C LEU A 23 7.41 10.07 -37.53
N VAL A 24 6.25 10.65 -37.86
CA VAL A 24 5.32 11.19 -36.88
C VAL A 24 4.77 10.00 -36.09
N GLY A 25 5.58 9.50 -35.16
CA GLY A 25 5.11 8.63 -34.10
C GLY A 25 4.23 9.47 -33.20
N CYS A 26 2.91 9.34 -33.35
CA CYS A 26 1.96 9.85 -32.37
C CYS A 26 2.45 9.44 -30.98
N GLY A 27 2.71 10.44 -30.13
CA GLY A 27 3.24 10.31 -28.77
C GLY A 27 2.27 9.61 -27.82
N GLY A 28 1.99 8.34 -28.07
CA GLY A 28 1.59 7.40 -27.04
C GLY A 28 2.87 6.88 -26.42
N SER A 29 3.24 7.39 -25.25
CA SER A 29 4.21 6.71 -24.40
C SER A 29 3.81 5.22 -24.35
N PRO A 30 4.68 4.28 -24.75
CA PRO A 30 4.38 2.89 -24.52
C PRO A 30 4.27 2.76 -23.01
N ARG A 31 3.04 2.56 -22.51
CA ARG A 31 2.87 1.95 -21.20
C ARG A 31 3.55 0.60 -21.34
N MET A 32 4.82 0.52 -20.96
CA MET A 32 5.55 -0.74 -20.92
C MET A 32 4.67 -1.70 -20.13
N MET A 33 4.16 -2.72 -20.80
CA MET A 33 3.52 -3.82 -20.10
C MET A 33 4.61 -4.43 -19.23
N PRO A 34 4.34 -4.68 -17.94
CA PRO A 34 5.33 -5.32 -17.12
C PRO A 34 5.64 -6.68 -17.72
N LEU A 35 6.91 -6.88 -18.06
CA LEU A 35 7.39 -8.01 -18.86
C LEU A 35 7.33 -9.32 -18.05
N HIS A 36 7.25 -9.21 -16.73
CA HIS A 36 7.38 -10.33 -15.82
C HIS A 36 6.04 -11.01 -15.50
N ALA A 37 6.15 -12.26 -15.04
CA ALA A 37 5.03 -13.01 -14.48
C ALA A 37 4.42 -12.29 -13.26
N ALA A 38 3.15 -12.53 -12.98
CA ALA A 38 2.49 -11.93 -11.82
C ALA A 38 3.17 -12.36 -10.51
N CYS A 39 3.31 -11.44 -9.57
CA CYS A 39 3.80 -11.76 -8.23
C CYS A 39 2.85 -12.74 -7.52
N THR A 40 3.41 -13.72 -6.81
CA THR A 40 2.64 -14.65 -5.97
C THR A 40 2.69 -14.22 -4.52
N THR A 41 1.66 -14.56 -3.74
CA THR A 41 1.58 -14.20 -2.31
C THR A 41 2.76 -14.74 -1.53
N LYS A 42 3.18 -15.98 -1.83
CA LYS A 42 4.33 -16.65 -1.18
C LYS A 42 5.68 -16.03 -1.54
N GLY A 43 5.81 -15.42 -2.72
CA GLY A 43 7.02 -14.72 -3.15
C GLY A 43 7.18 -13.33 -2.54
N LEU A 44 6.17 -12.85 -1.82
CA LEU A 44 6.13 -11.52 -1.23
C LEU A 44 6.25 -11.59 0.29
N SER A 45 7.01 -10.66 0.85
CA SER A 45 6.95 -10.35 2.28
C SER A 45 5.97 -9.21 2.51
N TRP A 46 5.18 -9.31 3.57
CA TRP A 46 4.06 -8.43 3.85
C TRP A 46 4.21 -7.84 5.25
N LYS A 47 4.01 -6.53 5.37
CA LYS A 47 4.03 -5.83 6.64
C LYS A 47 2.89 -4.82 6.70
N LEU A 48 2.03 -4.96 7.70
CA LEU A 48 0.94 -4.03 7.97
C LEU A 48 1.29 -3.15 9.17
N THR A 49 1.39 -1.84 8.94
CA THR A 49 1.75 -0.85 9.95
C THR A 49 0.61 0.14 10.16
N LEU A 50 0.08 0.18 11.38
CA LEU A 50 -0.95 1.11 11.81
C LEU A 50 -0.31 2.42 12.22
N LEU A 51 -0.63 3.51 11.52
CA LEU A 51 -0.08 4.81 11.82
C LEU A 51 -0.76 5.40 13.06
N LYS A 52 -0.11 6.37 13.69
CA LYS A 52 -0.74 7.13 14.78
C LYS A 52 -2.01 7.80 14.27
N LYS A 53 -3.07 7.67 15.05
CA LYS A 53 -4.35 8.31 14.74
C LYS A 53 -4.18 9.82 14.85
N LYS A 54 -4.58 10.55 13.82
CA LYS A 54 -4.56 12.02 13.83
C LYS A 54 -5.55 12.54 14.89
N PRO A 55 -5.20 13.61 15.64
CA PRO A 55 -6.13 14.23 16.58
C PRO A 55 -7.46 14.56 15.91
N HIS A 56 -8.56 14.32 16.62
CA HIS A 56 -9.94 14.60 16.18
C HIS A 56 -10.40 13.89 14.89
N SER A 57 -9.64 12.93 14.37
CA SER A 57 -10.06 12.12 13.23
C SER A 57 -10.99 10.99 13.67
N THR A 58 -12.00 10.67 12.88
CA THR A 58 -12.78 9.41 12.98
C THR A 58 -12.14 8.26 12.20
N HIS A 59 -11.05 8.58 11.49
CA HIS A 59 -10.31 7.64 10.65
C HIS A 59 -8.91 7.42 11.18
N ARG A 60 -8.39 6.23 10.94
CA ARG A 60 -6.98 5.90 11.11
C ARG A 60 -6.38 5.49 9.78
N ASP A 61 -5.15 5.93 9.58
CA ASP A 61 -4.35 5.58 8.43
C ASP A 61 -3.46 4.38 8.79
N ALA A 62 -3.17 3.53 7.82
CA ALA A 62 -2.23 2.42 7.93
C ALA A 62 -1.45 2.27 6.61
N THR A 63 -0.35 1.53 6.63
CA THR A 63 0.46 1.26 5.45
C THR A 63 0.67 -0.24 5.34
N LEU A 64 0.36 -0.80 4.17
CA LEU A 64 0.77 -2.15 3.82
C LEU A 64 2.03 -2.06 2.94
N SER A 65 3.15 -2.51 3.49
CA SER A 65 4.43 -2.63 2.79
C SER A 65 4.59 -4.04 2.25
N ILE A 66 5.08 -4.13 1.01
CA ILE A 66 5.20 -5.38 0.26
C ILE A 66 6.59 -5.40 -0.36
N ALA A 67 7.35 -6.47 -0.11
CA ALA A 67 8.69 -6.63 -0.66
C ALA A 67 8.80 -7.94 -1.44
N ASN A 68 9.43 -7.91 -2.62
CA ASN A 68 9.72 -9.13 -3.38
C ASN A 68 10.88 -9.89 -2.71
N LYS A 69 10.57 -11.04 -2.14
CA LYS A 69 11.54 -12.00 -1.58
C LYS A 69 11.73 -13.23 -2.46
N GLY A 70 11.02 -13.30 -3.58
CA GLY A 70 11.18 -14.31 -4.60
C GLY A 70 12.56 -14.23 -5.28
N PRO A 71 12.95 -15.29 -5.99
CA PRO A 71 14.21 -15.33 -6.72
C PRO A 71 14.20 -14.43 -7.96
N GLU A 72 13.03 -14.27 -8.60
CA GLU A 72 12.87 -13.57 -9.87
C GLU A 72 12.12 -12.23 -9.70
N PRO A 73 12.34 -11.26 -10.59
CA PRO A 73 11.46 -10.11 -10.74
C PRO A 73 10.03 -10.54 -11.09
N CYS A 74 9.04 -9.79 -10.63
CA CYS A 74 7.63 -10.08 -10.88
C CYS A 74 6.81 -8.81 -11.10
N ALA A 75 5.70 -8.93 -11.81
CA ALA A 75 4.77 -7.84 -12.07
C ALA A 75 3.70 -7.77 -10.98
N PHE A 76 3.68 -6.67 -10.23
CA PHE A 76 2.61 -6.35 -9.29
C PHE A 76 1.52 -5.55 -10.00
N ARG A 77 0.38 -6.18 -10.28
CA ARG A 77 -0.67 -5.61 -11.15
C ARG A 77 -1.97 -5.41 -10.38
N GLY A 78 -2.20 -4.21 -9.89
CA GLY A 78 -3.48 -3.88 -9.26
C GLY A 78 -3.41 -3.72 -7.75
N PHE A 79 -4.57 -3.81 -7.10
CA PHE A 79 -4.68 -3.77 -5.65
C PHE A 79 -4.52 -5.18 -5.08
N PRO A 80 -3.70 -5.38 -4.02
CA PRO A 80 -3.75 -6.64 -3.29
C PRO A 80 -5.11 -6.83 -2.62
N ARG A 81 -5.48 -8.08 -2.34
CA ARG A 81 -6.56 -8.34 -1.40
C ARG A 81 -6.00 -8.13 0.01
N LEU A 82 -6.73 -7.39 0.84
CA LEU A 82 -6.51 -7.32 2.27
C LEU A 82 -7.87 -7.48 2.96
N GLU A 83 -7.95 -8.39 3.91
CA GLU A 83 -9.17 -8.67 4.65
C GLU A 83 -8.87 -8.81 6.13
N VAL A 84 -9.67 -8.16 6.97
CA VAL A 84 -9.62 -8.35 8.43
C VAL A 84 -10.90 -9.07 8.82
N ARG A 85 -10.79 -10.20 9.51
CA ARG A 85 -11.93 -11.05 9.91
C ARG A 85 -11.79 -11.52 11.35
N ILE A 86 -12.91 -11.77 12.03
CA ILE A 86 -12.93 -12.36 13.39
C ILE A 86 -13.51 -13.76 13.30
N GLY A 87 -12.67 -14.80 13.30
CA GLY A 87 -13.14 -16.18 13.23
C GLY A 87 -14.11 -16.42 12.06
N LYS A 88 -15.33 -16.87 12.37
CA LYS A 88 -16.45 -17.02 11.41
C LYS A 88 -17.41 -15.82 11.37
N GLY A 89 -17.08 -14.75 12.08
CA GLY A 89 -17.87 -13.54 12.23
C GLY A 89 -17.65 -12.52 11.11
N PRO A 90 -17.94 -11.23 11.35
CA PRO A 90 -17.83 -10.20 10.33
C PRO A 90 -16.39 -10.07 9.78
N SER A 91 -16.31 -9.71 8.50
CA SER A 91 -15.08 -9.33 7.82
C SER A 91 -15.18 -7.94 7.19
N SER A 92 -14.05 -7.27 7.07
CA SER A 92 -13.89 -6.01 6.36
C SER A 92 -12.83 -6.18 5.31
N ASP A 93 -13.25 -6.02 4.06
CA ASP A 93 -12.38 -6.08 2.90
C ASP A 93 -11.84 -4.70 2.56
N ALA A 94 -10.60 -4.69 2.10
CA ALA A 94 -9.99 -3.52 1.52
C ALA A 94 -10.40 -3.34 0.07
N LYS A 95 -10.89 -2.14 -0.25
CA LYS A 95 -11.28 -1.73 -1.59
C LYS A 95 -10.30 -0.71 -2.13
N GLY A 96 -9.76 -1.00 -3.32
CA GLY A 96 -8.90 -0.07 -4.05
C GLY A 96 -9.66 1.13 -4.57
N ARG A 97 -9.04 2.32 -4.50
CA ARG A 97 -9.52 3.55 -5.14
C ARG A 97 -8.50 4.08 -6.13
N GLY A 98 -8.98 4.48 -7.30
CA GLY A 98 -8.13 4.97 -8.39
C GLY A 98 -7.67 3.85 -9.31
N ARG A 99 -6.67 4.16 -10.15
CA ARG A 99 -6.16 3.25 -11.18
C ARG A 99 -4.70 2.90 -10.86
N PRO A 100 -4.42 1.69 -10.35
CA PRO A 100 -3.07 1.25 -10.08
C PRO A 100 -2.34 1.03 -11.41
N ALA A 101 -1.17 1.66 -11.55
CA ALA A 101 -0.26 1.32 -12.62
C ALA A 101 0.36 -0.07 -12.33
N PRO A 102 0.62 -0.89 -13.35
CA PRO A 102 1.44 -2.07 -13.17
C PRO A 102 2.86 -1.68 -12.75
N ILE A 103 3.44 -2.43 -11.83
CA ILE A 103 4.78 -2.19 -11.28
C ILE A 103 5.62 -3.45 -11.51
N ASP A 104 6.76 -3.32 -12.18
CA ASP A 104 7.76 -4.39 -12.25
C ASP A 104 8.60 -4.36 -10.98
N LEU A 105 8.38 -5.32 -10.09
CA LEU A 105 9.03 -5.39 -8.79
C LEU A 105 10.29 -6.26 -8.87
N PRO A 106 11.51 -5.68 -8.88
CA PRO A 106 12.75 -6.46 -8.90
C PRO A 106 12.90 -7.26 -7.61
N ARG A 107 13.83 -8.22 -7.59
CA ARG A 107 14.19 -8.93 -6.36
C ARG A 107 14.66 -7.92 -5.30
N GLY A 108 14.08 -7.97 -4.11
CA GLY A 108 14.35 -7.01 -3.04
C GLY A 108 13.59 -5.68 -3.17
N GLY A 109 12.97 -5.42 -4.32
CA GLY A 109 12.14 -4.24 -4.54
C GLY A 109 10.97 -4.18 -3.56
N THR A 110 10.64 -2.96 -3.13
CA THR A 110 9.59 -2.71 -2.15
C THR A 110 8.58 -1.71 -2.69
N LEU A 111 7.31 -1.99 -2.41
CA LEU A 111 6.20 -1.08 -2.68
C LEU A 111 5.34 -0.91 -1.44
N THR A 112 4.58 0.17 -1.41
CA THR A 112 3.64 0.47 -0.32
C THR A 112 2.27 0.82 -0.87
N THR A 113 1.23 0.40 -0.14
CA THR A 113 -0.15 0.81 -0.38
C THR A 113 -0.72 1.43 0.89
N PRO A 114 -1.02 2.75 0.87
CA PRO A 114 -1.70 3.41 1.98
C PRO A 114 -3.12 2.87 2.17
N LEU A 115 -3.52 2.73 3.42
CA LEU A 115 -4.81 2.29 3.89
C LEU A 115 -5.47 3.37 4.74
N ARG A 116 -6.79 3.47 4.67
CA ARG A 116 -7.59 4.30 5.57
C ARG A 116 -8.88 3.61 5.92
N TYR A 117 -9.18 3.52 7.20
CA TYR A 117 -10.43 2.94 7.71
C TYR A 117 -11.05 3.84 8.76
N LYS A 118 -12.34 3.64 9.01
CA LYS A 118 -13.02 4.29 10.14
C LYS A 118 -12.61 3.55 11.41
N ASP A 119 -12.00 4.28 12.34
CA ASP A 119 -11.48 3.75 13.60
C ASP A 119 -12.39 4.22 14.76
N SER A 120 -12.23 3.65 15.95
CA SER A 120 -13.01 4.06 17.11
C SER A 120 -12.68 5.50 17.43
N ASP A 121 -13.69 6.30 17.75
CA ASP A 121 -13.46 7.63 18.27
C ASP A 121 -12.84 7.51 19.66
N SER A 122 -11.52 7.57 19.72
CA SER A 122 -10.77 7.91 20.92
C SER A 122 -11.03 9.38 21.29
N ARG A 123 -12.30 9.78 21.42
CA ARG A 123 -12.62 10.99 22.17
C ARG A 123 -12.27 10.65 23.62
N PRO A 124 -11.42 11.43 24.30
CA PRO A 124 -11.27 11.25 25.74
C PRO A 124 -12.67 11.28 26.36
N PRO A 125 -12.98 10.42 27.34
CA PRO A 125 -14.29 10.43 27.97
C PRO A 125 -14.59 11.87 28.37
N ARG A 126 -15.74 12.39 27.93
CA ARG A 126 -16.21 13.68 28.46
C ARG A 126 -16.25 13.51 29.98
N PRO A 127 -15.88 14.51 30.79
CA PRO A 127 -16.12 14.45 32.22
C PRO A 127 -17.60 14.09 32.42
N HIS A 128 -17.85 12.89 32.94
CA HIS A 128 -19.21 12.43 33.20
C HIS A 128 -19.84 13.39 34.21
N ALA A 129 -21.06 13.86 33.94
CA ALA A 129 -21.85 14.49 34.98
C ALA A 129 -22.06 13.45 36.11
N PRO A 130 -22.00 13.83 37.41
CA PRO A 130 -21.58 12.91 38.47
C PRO A 130 -22.57 11.82 38.91
N ASN A 131 -23.64 11.52 38.16
CA ASN A 131 -24.77 10.74 38.70
C ASN A 131 -25.29 9.55 37.87
N ASP A 132 -24.54 8.99 36.93
CA ASP A 132 -24.93 7.75 36.25
C ASP A 132 -24.36 6.50 36.96
N ARG A 133 -24.92 6.16 38.13
CA ARG A 133 -24.62 4.91 38.85
C ARG A 133 -24.96 3.63 38.06
N ASN A 134 -25.64 3.75 36.92
CA ASN A 134 -25.99 2.63 36.04
C ASN A 134 -24.90 2.29 34.99
N ALA A 135 -23.83 3.08 34.89
CA ALA A 135 -22.77 2.87 33.90
C ALA A 135 -21.71 1.84 34.33
N LEU A 136 -21.57 1.55 35.63
CA LEU A 136 -20.50 0.69 36.16
C LEU A 136 -20.79 -0.82 36.00
N ASN A 137 -22.07 -1.19 35.92
CA ASN A 137 -22.50 -2.59 35.78
C ASN A 137 -22.96 -2.94 34.36
N ASN A 138 -22.80 -2.02 33.41
CA ASN A 138 -23.12 -2.30 32.03
C ASN A 138 -21.89 -2.93 31.37
N PRO A 139 -21.91 -4.23 31.00
CA PRO A 139 -20.81 -4.84 30.24
C PRO A 139 -20.59 -4.16 28.88
N ASN A 140 -21.53 -3.33 28.43
CA ASN A 140 -21.46 -2.48 27.24
C ASN A 140 -21.21 -0.99 27.55
N GLY A 141 -20.78 -0.65 28.77
CA GLY A 141 -20.46 0.73 29.19
C GLY A 141 -19.06 1.20 28.73
N PRO A 142 -18.79 2.53 28.77
CA PRO A 142 -17.52 3.17 28.34
C PRO A 142 -16.23 2.55 28.90
N ASN A 143 -16.33 1.83 30.02
CA ASN A 143 -15.21 1.19 30.72
C ASN A 143 -15.40 -0.33 30.86
N GLY A 144 -16.36 -0.94 30.15
CA GLY A 144 -16.58 -2.38 30.16
C GLY A 144 -15.53 -3.14 29.32
N PRO A 145 -15.34 -4.45 29.54
CA PRO A 145 -14.41 -5.25 28.75
C PRO A 145 -14.78 -5.33 27.24
N ASN A 146 -15.98 -4.87 26.87
CA ASN A 146 -16.45 -4.71 25.48
C ASN A 146 -16.34 -3.26 24.96
N ALA A 147 -15.47 -2.42 25.51
CA ALA A 147 -15.32 -1.00 25.13
C ALA A 147 -14.80 -0.74 23.70
N SER A 148 -14.92 -1.71 22.78
CA SER A 148 -15.00 -1.47 21.34
C SER A 148 -16.36 -0.83 21.00
N HIS A 149 -16.63 0.38 21.52
CA HIS A 149 -17.90 1.09 21.32
C HIS A 149 -18.22 1.28 19.83
N GLY A 150 -18.98 0.35 19.24
CA GLY A 150 -19.54 0.46 17.90
C GLY A 150 -18.62 0.03 16.74
N CYS A 151 -17.57 -0.75 17.00
CA CYS A 151 -16.72 -1.27 15.93
C CYS A 151 -17.14 -2.68 15.50
N LEU A 152 -17.27 -2.89 14.19
CA LEU A 152 -17.68 -4.17 13.62
C LEU A 152 -16.60 -5.24 13.81
N ILE A 153 -15.33 -4.80 13.77
CA ILE A 153 -14.17 -5.67 13.82
C ILE A 153 -13.12 -5.07 14.75
N SER A 154 -12.61 -5.87 15.67
CA SER A 154 -11.38 -5.62 16.42
C SER A 154 -10.53 -6.89 16.31
N ASN A 155 -9.44 -6.82 15.56
CA ASN A 155 -8.49 -7.93 15.42
C ASN A 155 -7.09 -7.40 15.11
N ASP A 156 -6.05 -8.15 15.44
CA ASP A 156 -4.67 -7.85 15.08
C ASP A 156 -4.21 -8.59 13.81
N THR A 157 -5.01 -9.53 13.30
CA THR A 157 -4.64 -10.37 12.16
C THR A 157 -5.42 -9.98 10.90
N ALA A 158 -4.69 -9.76 9.81
CA ALA A 158 -5.23 -9.51 8.48
C ALA A 158 -4.76 -10.59 7.50
N TRP A 159 -5.57 -10.92 6.50
CA TRP A 159 -5.25 -11.83 5.42
C TRP A 159 -4.91 -11.04 4.18
N VAL A 160 -3.79 -11.36 3.54
CA VAL A 160 -3.32 -10.67 2.33
C VAL A 160 -3.11 -11.62 1.17
N THR A 161 -3.37 -11.14 -0.04
CA THR A 161 -3.16 -11.91 -1.28
C THR A 161 -2.61 -11.00 -2.36
N ALA A 162 -1.60 -11.48 -3.08
CA ALA A 162 -1.08 -10.79 -4.25
C ALA A 162 -2.19 -10.62 -5.31
N PRO A 163 -2.14 -9.54 -6.11
CA PRO A 163 -3.08 -9.39 -7.21
C PRO A 163 -3.00 -10.59 -8.15
N HIS A 164 -4.16 -11.13 -8.53
CA HIS A 164 -4.30 -12.29 -9.42
C HIS A 164 -3.83 -13.65 -8.88
N ASP A 165 -3.32 -13.71 -7.65
CA ASP A 165 -3.05 -14.98 -6.99
C ASP A 165 -4.36 -15.57 -6.44
N ARG A 166 -4.56 -16.89 -6.62
CA ARG A 166 -5.81 -17.60 -6.29
C ARG A 166 -5.76 -18.36 -4.96
N GLY A 167 -4.67 -18.25 -4.21
CA GLY A 167 -4.53 -18.90 -2.90
C GLY A 167 -5.42 -18.30 -1.80
N ASP A 168 -5.51 -19.00 -0.67
CA ASP A 168 -6.34 -18.65 0.50
C ASP A 168 -5.88 -17.40 1.28
N GLY A 169 -4.88 -16.69 0.75
CA GLY A 169 -4.21 -15.56 1.41
C GLY A 169 -3.23 -16.00 2.50
N GLN A 170 -2.42 -15.04 2.93
CA GLN A 170 -1.42 -15.21 3.98
C GLN A 170 -1.84 -14.37 5.20
N PRO A 171 -1.89 -14.93 6.42
CA PRO A 171 -2.17 -14.15 7.61
C PRO A 171 -0.94 -13.31 7.99
N ILE A 172 -1.18 -12.06 8.38
CA ILE A 172 -0.17 -11.12 8.88
C ILE A 172 -0.68 -10.38 10.11
N THR A 173 0.22 -10.10 11.04
CA THR A 173 -0.10 -9.31 12.23
C THR A 173 0.07 -7.82 11.95
N ALA A 174 -0.96 -7.04 12.24
CA ALA A 174 -0.93 -5.59 12.27
C ALA A 174 -0.02 -5.11 13.41
N ARG A 175 0.87 -4.18 13.10
CA ARG A 175 1.83 -3.62 14.06
C ARG A 175 1.72 -2.10 14.10
N ASP A 176 2.01 -1.48 15.23
CA ASP A 176 2.18 -0.04 15.31
C ASP A 176 3.49 0.43 14.66
N GLU A 177 3.73 1.74 14.68
CA GLU A 177 4.95 2.36 14.16
C GLU A 177 6.22 1.94 14.91
N ALA A 178 6.09 1.44 16.16
CA ALA A 178 7.19 0.89 16.94
C ALA A 178 7.42 -0.61 16.66
N GLY A 179 6.62 -1.21 15.77
CA GLY A 179 6.71 -2.63 15.41
C GLY A 179 6.05 -3.57 16.43
N LYS A 180 5.31 -3.05 17.41
CA LYS A 180 4.58 -3.86 18.38
C LYS A 180 3.24 -4.30 17.79
N PRO A 181 2.74 -5.51 18.09
CA PRO A 181 1.39 -5.93 17.70
C PRO A 181 0.36 -4.90 18.13
N ALA A 182 -0.59 -4.58 17.25
CA ALA A 182 -1.60 -3.58 17.50
C ALA A 182 -2.95 -4.01 16.91
N GLN A 183 -4.02 -3.79 17.65
CA GLN A 183 -5.37 -4.06 17.18
C GLN A 183 -5.81 -3.05 16.11
N MET A 184 -6.43 -3.57 15.05
CA MET A 184 -7.21 -2.81 14.09
C MET A 184 -8.66 -2.80 14.53
N ASN A 185 -9.13 -1.65 15.03
CA ASN A 185 -10.54 -1.43 15.34
C ASN A 185 -11.20 -0.80 14.11
N ILE A 186 -11.97 -1.59 13.37
CA ILE A 186 -12.64 -1.15 12.15
C ILE A 186 -14.13 -0.97 12.47
N CYS A 187 -14.57 0.29 12.44
CA CYS A 187 -15.92 0.70 12.83
C CYS A 187 -16.75 1.13 11.61
N GLY A 188 -16.32 0.68 10.43
CA GLY A 188 -17.04 0.74 9.17
C GLY A 188 -16.88 -0.60 8.44
N ASP A 189 -17.58 -0.78 7.34
CA ASP A 189 -17.54 -2.01 6.54
C ASP A 189 -16.32 -2.10 5.60
N THR A 190 -15.74 -0.94 5.27
CA THR A 190 -14.76 -0.80 4.18
C THR A 190 -13.44 -0.22 4.67
N ILE A 191 -12.35 -0.92 4.33
CA ILE A 191 -10.99 -0.36 4.37
C ILE A 191 -10.69 0.20 2.98
N TRP A 192 -10.19 1.42 2.89
CA TRP A 192 -9.87 2.03 1.60
C TRP A 192 -8.38 2.00 1.31
N MET A 193 -8.03 1.54 0.11
CA MET A 193 -6.66 1.45 -0.39
C MET A 193 -6.39 2.50 -1.47
N SER A 194 -5.28 3.22 -1.32
CA SER A 194 -4.70 4.03 -2.40
C SER A 194 -3.88 3.15 -3.34
N PRO A 195 -3.62 3.57 -4.60
CA PRO A 195 -2.82 2.77 -5.53
C PRO A 195 -1.44 2.44 -4.94
N PRO A 196 -0.95 1.19 -5.10
CA PRO A 196 0.40 0.84 -4.71
C PRO A 196 1.44 1.69 -5.44
N LYS A 197 2.53 2.00 -4.75
CA LYS A 197 3.64 2.79 -5.27
C LYS A 197 4.97 2.19 -4.84
N GLU A 198 5.94 2.19 -5.73
CA GLU A 198 7.33 1.86 -5.37
C GLU A 198 7.84 2.83 -4.31
N VAL A 199 8.63 2.31 -3.38
CA VAL A 199 9.40 3.14 -2.45
C VAL A 199 10.74 3.37 -3.13
N ALA A 200 11.03 4.62 -3.49
CA ALA A 200 12.39 4.98 -3.89
C ALA A 200 13.31 4.79 -2.68
N GLU A 201 14.36 4.01 -2.87
CA GLU A 201 15.48 3.89 -1.93
C GLU A 201 16.34 5.16 -1.93
#